data_AF-A0A5C8Q0C6-F1
#
_entry.id   AF-A0A5C8Q0C6-F1
#
_cell.length_a   1.000
_cell.length_b   1.000
_cell.length_c   1.000
_cell.angle_alpha   90.00
_cell.angle_beta   90.00
_cell.angle_gamma   90.00
#
_symmetry.space_group_name_H-M   'P 1'
#
loop_
_entity.id
_entity.type
_entity.pdbx_description
1 polymer ?
#
loop_
_entity_poly.entity_id
_entity_poly.type
_entity_poly.pdbx_seq_one_letter_code
_entity_poly.pdbx_strand_id
1 'polypeptide(L)'
;MDMNRGDEAADPGPEPPAHFSVVISGDGSAAIDGDPVAMMPGEPLDVAILDMLHGYARGLNAPVTGAISDPSAEYVAIVQVAPDGSSKLLEQRANDADEAGEEAPVAAGGPGERAGQQREPVEPFGSGNPRPEPEPETEAPGTGHEAKASALPEPPVRPRSTPPPALRAVPDKKSARPSVQSQSDEEYEGPGLFQRPLFIGGVAAVIAVLVVGSLVALGSGGGAGGSEGKNQAAGSGQETSSSPMTFRPPGYSPPTTPWPSVSASPSVTKSPSPSPSSSKTKPASPKPKPKPAEPEPEPKPKPRATGPSFPTGPVLIKNEKFGTCVDLPGRGEGKQHGRVQDARPCDPTSADNQQWTLKRTHKGRGTGGADLYLIRNVKDGRCLDLYGEGPAPVSTRVGEYTCKATLADNMLWWFHKRPNGTYWVRNQMSGDMCLDISRHEKEKPANAGLTIYPCDDRDDHQWRFVKS
;
A
#
# COMPACT_ATOMS: atom_id res chain seq x y z
N MET A 1 -29.86 -31.13 44.73
CA MET A 1 -28.91 -30.02 44.87
C MET A 1 -27.73 -30.38 44.00
N ASP A 2 -27.82 -30.05 42.71
CA ASP A 2 -26.74 -30.27 41.74
C ASP A 2 -26.10 -28.94 41.43
N MET A 3 -24.80 -28.85 41.69
CA MET A 3 -23.99 -27.65 41.46
C MET A 3 -23.49 -27.67 40.02
N ASN A 4 -23.98 -26.73 39.21
CA ASN A 4 -23.35 -26.36 37.94
C ASN A 4 -22.00 -25.70 38.22
N ARG A 5 -20.92 -26.38 37.84
CA ARG A 5 -19.57 -25.82 37.79
C ARG A 5 -19.41 -25.18 36.41
N GLY A 6 -19.45 -23.84 36.38
CA GLY A 6 -19.18 -23.08 35.17
C GLY A 6 -17.69 -23.10 34.85
N ASP A 7 -17.35 -23.58 33.66
CA ASP A 7 -16.04 -23.39 33.06
C ASP A 7 -15.94 -21.94 32.58
N GLU A 8 -15.27 -21.12 33.37
CA GLU A 8 -14.88 -19.75 33.03
C GLU A 8 -13.69 -19.85 32.07
N ALA A 9 -13.94 -19.65 30.77
CA ALA A 9 -12.89 -19.63 29.77
C ALA A 9 -11.95 -18.45 30.05
N ALA A 10 -10.69 -18.77 30.37
CA ALA A 10 -9.65 -17.79 30.59
C ALA A 10 -9.50 -16.90 29.34
N ASP A 11 -9.58 -15.59 29.56
CA ASP A 11 -9.38 -14.57 28.53
C ASP A 11 -7.96 -14.75 27.94
N PRO A 12 -7.81 -14.96 26.62
CA PRO A 12 -6.49 -15.05 26.01
C PRO A 12 -5.74 -13.74 26.28
N GLY A 13 -4.57 -13.85 26.91
CA GLY A 13 -3.73 -12.69 27.19
C GLY A 13 -3.43 -11.87 25.93
N PRO A 14 -3.11 -10.58 26.07
CA PRO A 14 -2.85 -9.70 24.94
C PRO A 14 -1.74 -10.29 24.05
N GLU A 15 -2.05 -10.47 22.78
CA GLU A 15 -1.11 -10.92 21.77
C GLU A 15 0.05 -9.90 21.66
N PRO A 16 1.32 -10.35 21.60
CA PRO A 16 2.46 -9.45 21.51
C PRO A 16 2.37 -8.59 20.23
N PRO A 17 2.76 -7.30 20.29
CA PRO A 17 2.71 -6.43 19.11
C PRO A 17 3.62 -6.97 18.00
N ALA A 18 3.17 -6.84 16.75
CA ALA A 18 3.97 -7.25 15.60
C ALA A 18 5.25 -6.41 15.50
N HIS A 19 6.36 -7.06 15.17
CA HIS A 19 7.69 -6.45 15.05
C HIS A 19 8.14 -6.43 13.59
N PHE A 20 8.63 -5.28 13.13
CA PHE A 20 9.13 -5.04 11.78
C PHE A 20 10.59 -4.55 11.84
N SER A 21 11.44 -5.05 10.94
CA SER A 21 12.83 -4.59 10.78
C SER A 21 12.89 -3.51 9.71
N VAL A 22 13.29 -2.29 10.08
CA VAL A 22 13.44 -1.18 9.13
C VAL A 22 14.93 -0.89 8.95
N VAL A 23 15.43 -1.02 7.73
CA VAL A 23 16.84 -0.76 7.40
C VAL A 23 16.93 0.46 6.51
N ILE A 24 17.69 1.46 6.94
CA ILE A 24 18.06 2.63 6.15
C ILE A 24 19.43 2.38 5.54
N SER A 25 19.51 2.41 4.22
CA SER A 25 20.74 2.22 3.46
C SER A 25 21.52 3.54 3.38
N GLY A 26 22.84 3.45 3.17
CA GLY A 26 23.71 4.64 3.06
C GLY A 26 23.43 5.53 1.84
N ASP A 27 22.59 5.09 0.90
CA ASP A 27 22.08 5.90 -0.21
C ASP A 27 20.81 6.70 0.13
N GLY A 28 20.32 6.60 1.36
CA GLY A 28 19.10 7.26 1.83
C GLY A 28 17.80 6.52 1.46
N SER A 29 17.88 5.32 0.88
CA SER A 29 16.72 4.44 0.73
C SER A 29 16.42 3.70 2.04
N ALA A 30 15.18 3.23 2.23
CA ALA A 30 14.85 2.34 3.32
C ALA A 30 14.04 1.13 2.85
N ALA A 31 14.04 0.06 3.66
CA ALA A 31 13.20 -1.11 3.48
C ALA A 31 12.61 -1.57 4.82
N ILE A 32 11.38 -2.07 4.81
CA ILE A 32 10.70 -2.70 5.96
C ILE A 32 10.57 -4.19 5.68
N ASP A 33 11.21 -5.04 6.50
CA ASP A 33 11.33 -6.50 6.30
C ASP A 33 11.83 -6.89 4.89
N GLY A 34 12.63 -6.02 4.27
CA GLY A 34 13.15 -6.18 2.91
C GLY A 34 12.29 -5.57 1.81
N ASP A 35 11.06 -5.13 2.11
CA ASP A 35 10.20 -4.41 1.16
C ASP A 35 10.61 -2.93 1.09
N PRO A 36 10.94 -2.39 -0.09
CA PRO A 36 11.41 -1.01 -0.22
C PRO A 36 10.33 0.00 0.20
N VAL A 37 10.72 0.99 0.99
CA VAL A 37 9.88 2.13 1.37
C VAL A 37 9.84 3.11 0.22
N ALA A 38 8.64 3.33 -0.31
CA ALA A 38 8.45 4.31 -1.37
C ALA A 38 8.39 5.72 -0.79
N MET A 39 9.30 6.59 -1.22
CA MET A 39 9.32 8.00 -0.87
C MET A 39 8.68 8.85 -1.96
N MET A 40 7.81 9.77 -1.59
CA MET A 40 7.34 10.81 -2.50
C MET A 40 8.43 11.88 -2.71
N PRO A 41 8.54 12.49 -3.89
CA PRO A 41 9.49 13.59 -4.10
C PRO A 41 9.28 14.74 -3.09
N GLY A 42 10.29 15.00 -2.26
CA GLY A 42 10.26 16.04 -1.23
C GLY A 42 9.66 15.60 0.12
N GLU A 43 9.24 14.34 0.25
CA GLU A 43 8.85 13.74 1.53
C GLU A 43 10.09 13.30 2.32
N PRO A 44 10.17 13.62 3.62
CA PRO A 44 11.21 13.09 4.50
C PRO A 44 11.10 11.56 4.64
N LEU A 45 12.24 10.86 4.61
CA LEU A 45 12.29 9.39 4.70
C LEU A 45 11.61 8.83 5.96
N ASP A 46 11.81 9.50 7.10
CA ASP A 46 11.20 9.14 8.38
C ASP A 46 9.66 9.19 8.32
N VAL A 47 9.09 10.18 7.62
CA VAL A 47 7.64 10.26 7.38
C VAL A 47 7.17 9.08 6.55
N ALA A 48 7.86 8.74 5.46
CA ALA A 48 7.50 7.59 4.62
C ALA A 48 7.56 6.25 5.37
N ILE A 49 8.58 6.06 6.24
CA ILE A 49 8.69 4.89 7.12
C ILE A 49 7.51 4.84 8.10
N LEU A 50 7.20 5.96 8.78
CA LEU A 50 6.13 6.03 9.75
C LEU A 50 4.74 5.81 9.12
N ASP A 51 4.50 6.35 7.94
CA ASP A 51 3.26 6.15 7.19
C ASP A 51 3.06 4.68 6.79
N MET A 52 4.14 4.01 6.38
CA MET A 52 4.09 2.58 6.06
C MET A 52 3.84 1.73 7.32
N LEU A 53 4.56 1.99 8.42
CA LEU A 53 4.31 1.34 9.72
C LEU A 53 2.88 1.60 10.24
N HIS A 54 2.35 2.81 10.04
CA HIS A 54 0.97 3.13 10.36
C HIS A 54 -0.02 2.31 9.52
N GLY A 55 0.27 2.13 8.24
CA GLY A 55 -0.46 1.23 7.35
C GLY A 55 -0.53 -0.19 7.92
N TYR A 56 0.59 -0.76 8.38
CA TYR A 56 0.62 -2.07 9.01
C TYR A 56 -0.17 -2.10 10.34
N ALA A 57 -0.02 -1.09 11.20
CA ALA A 57 -0.76 -1.00 12.46
C ALA A 57 -2.27 -0.99 12.25
N ARG A 58 -2.73 -0.22 11.25
CA ARG A 58 -4.14 -0.22 10.84
C ARG A 58 -4.59 -1.56 10.31
N GLY A 59 -3.77 -2.19 9.46
CA GLY A 59 -4.07 -3.49 8.87
C GLY A 59 -4.29 -4.56 9.93
N LEU A 60 -3.51 -4.51 11.02
CA LEU A 60 -3.60 -5.43 12.15
C LEU A 60 -4.59 -4.98 13.23
N ASN A 61 -5.10 -3.74 13.15
CA ASN A 61 -5.89 -3.09 14.21
C ASN A 61 -5.21 -3.19 15.60
N ALA A 62 -3.89 -3.13 15.62
CA ALA A 62 -3.04 -3.25 16.80
C ALA A 62 -1.77 -2.40 16.61
N PRO A 63 -1.15 -1.91 17.70
CA PRO A 63 0.13 -1.21 17.58
C PRO A 63 1.21 -2.14 17.04
N VAL A 64 2.09 -1.59 16.20
CA VAL A 64 3.25 -2.29 15.64
C VAL A 64 4.53 -1.64 16.12
N THR A 65 5.61 -2.41 16.18
CA THR A 65 6.92 -1.92 16.58
C THR A 65 7.89 -2.06 15.40
N GLY A 66 8.48 -0.95 14.96
CA GLY A 66 9.55 -0.92 13.96
C GLY A 66 10.91 -0.72 14.63
N ALA A 67 11.88 -1.59 14.34
CA ALA A 67 13.28 -1.41 14.70
C ALA A 67 14.02 -0.77 13.51
N ILE A 68 14.25 0.53 13.58
CA ILE A 68 14.90 1.34 12.56
C ILE A 68 16.41 1.32 12.79
N SER A 69 17.15 0.69 11.88
CA SER A 69 18.61 0.66 11.87
C SER A 69 19.16 1.45 10.69
N ASP A 70 20.08 2.36 10.95
CA ASP A 70 20.96 2.96 9.95
C ASP A 70 22.40 2.48 10.21
N PRO A 71 22.88 1.49 9.44
CA PRO A 71 24.23 0.96 9.58
C PRO A 71 25.32 2.01 9.28
N SER A 72 25.01 3.03 8.49
CA SER A 72 25.98 4.07 8.12
C SER A 72 26.24 5.04 9.27
N ALA A 73 25.24 5.22 10.13
CA ALA A 73 25.30 6.08 11.31
C ALA A 73 25.48 5.30 12.62
N GLU A 74 25.66 3.97 12.57
CA GLU A 74 25.62 3.07 13.73
C GLU A 74 24.44 3.36 14.68
N TYR A 75 23.27 3.64 14.10
CA TYR A 75 22.11 4.13 14.82
C TYR A 75 20.99 3.09 14.82
N VAL A 76 20.39 2.84 16.00
CA VAL A 76 19.19 1.99 16.11
C VAL A 76 18.14 2.68 16.98
N ALA A 77 16.93 2.81 16.43
CA ALA A 77 15.75 3.32 17.12
C ALA A 77 14.60 2.31 17.08
N ILE A 78 13.89 2.14 18.18
CA ILE A 78 12.68 1.31 18.26
C ILE A 78 11.49 2.25 18.37
N VAL A 79 10.61 2.24 17.38
CA VAL A 79 9.40 3.07 17.34
C VAL A 79 8.17 2.18 17.38
N GLN A 80 7.20 2.53 18.21
CA GLN A 80 5.86 1.95 18.19
C GLN A 80 4.91 2.88 17.45
N VAL A 81 4.13 2.34 16.53
CA VAL A 81 3.11 3.07 15.77
C VAL A 81 1.75 2.44 16.02
N ALA A 82 0.78 3.24 16.46
CA ALA A 82 -0.58 2.80 16.75
C ALA A 82 -1.50 2.94 15.51
N PRO A 83 -2.63 2.20 15.46
CA PRO A 83 -3.58 2.28 14.34
C PRO A 83 -4.19 3.67 14.10
N ASP A 84 -4.17 4.55 15.11
CA ASP A 84 -4.65 5.93 15.01
C ASP A 84 -3.62 6.90 14.40
N GLY A 85 -2.40 6.43 14.12
CA GLY A 85 -1.31 7.21 13.54
C GLY A 85 -0.41 7.85 14.59
N SER A 86 -0.69 7.69 15.88
CA SER A 86 0.24 8.11 16.91
C SER A 86 1.48 7.22 16.91
N SER A 87 2.65 7.84 17.05
CA SER A 87 3.92 7.13 17.16
C SER A 87 4.62 7.49 18.47
N LYS A 88 5.34 6.51 19.02
CA LYS A 88 6.11 6.65 20.25
C LYS A 88 7.47 6.02 20.06
N LEU A 89 8.53 6.80 20.27
CA LEU A 89 9.88 6.28 20.37
C LEU A 89 10.02 5.52 21.69
N LEU A 90 10.32 4.23 21.60
CA LEU A 90 10.51 3.33 22.75
C LEU A 90 11.96 3.32 23.22
N GLU A 91 12.90 3.27 22.28
CA GLU A 91 14.33 3.21 22.56
C GLU A 91 15.12 3.89 21.44
N GLN A 92 16.23 4.55 21.79
CA GLN A 92 17.17 5.13 20.86
C GLN A 92 18.59 4.84 21.37
N ARG A 93 19.38 4.11 20.58
CA ARG A 93 20.81 3.93 20.83
C ARG A 93 21.58 4.58 19.68
N ALA A 94 22.25 5.68 20.00
CA ALA A 94 23.37 6.17 19.22
C ALA A 94 24.64 5.68 19.93
N ASN A 95 25.62 5.18 19.18
CA ASN A 95 26.95 4.94 19.74
C ASN A 95 27.58 6.33 20.01
N ASP A 96 27.53 6.79 21.26
CA ASP A 96 28.26 7.97 21.72
C ASP A 96 29.76 7.65 21.72
N ALA A 97 30.39 7.62 20.54
CA ALA A 97 31.80 7.30 20.38
C ALA A 97 32.75 8.51 20.49
N ASP A 98 32.23 9.74 20.71
CA ASP A 98 33.03 10.98 20.58
C ASP A 98 33.10 11.92 21.82
N GLU A 99 32.63 11.53 23.02
CA GLU A 99 32.87 12.34 24.24
C GLU A 99 33.61 11.58 25.36
N ALA A 100 34.82 11.11 25.06
CA ALA A 100 35.82 10.78 26.08
C ALA A 100 37.21 11.26 25.65
N GLY A 101 37.34 12.57 25.41
CA GLY A 101 38.62 13.25 25.23
C GLY A 101 38.78 14.39 26.23
N GLU A 102 39.78 14.25 27.11
CA GLU A 102 40.52 15.33 27.79
C GLU A 102 40.05 15.79 29.20
N GLU A 103 40.65 15.21 30.26
CA GLU A 103 41.44 15.99 31.24
C GLU A 103 42.35 15.11 32.16
N ALA A 104 43.67 15.29 31.99
CA ALA A 104 44.79 15.18 32.97
C ALA A 104 45.38 13.81 33.42
N PRO A 105 46.62 13.76 33.97
CA PRO A 105 47.86 14.47 33.61
C PRO A 105 49.11 13.56 33.49
N VAL A 106 50.20 14.17 33.01
CA VAL A 106 51.57 13.68 32.83
C VAL A 106 52.25 13.27 34.15
N ALA A 107 52.90 12.10 34.20
CA ALA A 107 54.04 11.82 35.10
C ALA A 107 54.96 10.73 34.55
N ALA A 108 56.27 10.96 34.67
CA ALA A 108 57.38 10.29 34.02
C ALA A 108 58.16 9.32 34.94
N GLY A 109 58.94 8.42 34.32
CA GLY A 109 60.07 7.65 34.89
C GLY A 109 59.72 6.18 35.13
N GLY A 110 60.48 5.15 34.72
CA GLY A 110 61.84 4.94 34.22
C GLY A 110 62.12 3.41 34.20
N PRO A 111 63.30 2.92 33.75
CA PRO A 111 63.43 1.68 32.96
C PRO A 111 64.07 0.46 33.65
N GLY A 112 63.97 -0.72 33.00
CA GLY A 112 64.81 -1.94 33.22
C GLY A 112 64.34 -3.11 32.33
N GLU A 113 65.08 -3.51 31.28
CA GLU A 113 66.05 -4.65 31.24
C GLU A 113 65.43 -6.00 31.69
N ARG A 114 65.57 -7.18 31.05
CA ARG A 114 66.38 -7.71 29.92
C ARG A 114 66.00 -9.20 29.72
N ALA A 115 66.33 -9.73 28.53
CA ALA A 115 66.50 -11.15 28.16
C ALA A 115 65.21 -11.98 27.93
N GLY A 116 65.04 -12.74 26.86
CA GLY A 116 65.89 -13.09 25.73
C GLY A 116 65.53 -14.51 25.28
N GLN A 117 65.36 -14.74 23.97
CA GLN A 117 65.84 -15.94 23.27
C GLN A 117 65.51 -15.87 21.77
N GLN A 118 66.59 -15.80 20.99
CA GLN A 118 66.65 -16.07 19.55
C GLN A 118 66.48 -17.56 19.29
N ARG A 119 65.83 -17.91 18.17
CA ARG A 119 66.31 -18.88 17.17
C ARG A 119 65.47 -18.80 15.90
N GLU A 120 66.09 -18.25 14.87
CA GLU A 120 65.82 -18.44 13.43
C GLU A 120 66.69 -19.60 12.90
N PRO A 121 66.74 -19.94 11.58
CA PRO A 121 65.73 -19.91 10.50
C PRO A 121 65.77 -21.17 9.59
N VAL A 122 64.73 -21.47 8.81
CA VAL A 122 64.87 -22.21 7.52
C VAL A 122 63.71 -21.83 6.54
N GLU A 123 64.06 -21.13 5.46
CA GLU A 123 63.31 -20.91 4.19
C GLU A 123 63.46 -22.15 3.24
N PRO A 124 63.06 -22.18 1.95
CA PRO A 124 62.04 -21.46 1.15
C PRO A 124 61.17 -22.42 0.27
N PHE A 125 60.35 -21.83 -0.62
CA PHE A 125 59.86 -22.31 -1.93
C PHE A 125 58.36 -22.68 -2.05
N GLY A 126 57.69 -21.98 -2.98
CA GLY A 126 56.37 -22.38 -3.49
C GLY A 126 55.70 -21.34 -4.40
N SER A 127 56.36 -20.87 -5.46
CA SER A 127 55.75 -20.09 -6.54
C SER A 127 55.06 -20.99 -7.58
N GLY A 128 53.95 -20.50 -8.16
CA GLY A 128 53.31 -20.99 -9.39
C GLY A 128 52.01 -21.77 -9.15
N ASN A 129 50.90 -21.59 -9.86
CA ASN A 129 50.62 -20.92 -11.14
C ASN A 129 49.10 -20.66 -11.28
N PRO A 130 48.66 -19.86 -12.26
CA PRO A 130 47.29 -19.34 -12.38
C PRO A 130 46.29 -20.32 -13.02
N ARG A 131 45.02 -20.10 -12.67
CA ARG A 131 43.81 -20.76 -13.18
C ARG A 131 43.55 -20.36 -14.64
N PRO A 132 43.31 -21.30 -15.58
CA PRO A 132 43.01 -20.94 -16.97
C PRO A 132 41.54 -20.55 -17.17
N GLU A 133 41.33 -19.52 -17.99
CA GLU A 133 40.08 -19.19 -18.68
C GLU A 133 39.68 -20.29 -19.68
N PRO A 134 38.37 -20.51 -19.90
CA PRO A 134 37.90 -21.26 -21.06
C PRO A 134 37.59 -20.33 -22.25
N GLU A 135 38.31 -20.54 -23.35
CA GLU A 135 37.99 -20.01 -24.67
C GLU A 135 36.94 -20.87 -25.42
N PRO A 136 36.30 -20.32 -26.48
CA PRO A 136 35.15 -20.92 -27.15
C PRO A 136 35.55 -21.77 -28.37
N GLU A 137 34.94 -22.93 -28.55
CA GLU A 137 35.07 -23.72 -29.77
C GLU A 137 33.82 -23.66 -30.65
N THR A 138 34.08 -23.46 -31.94
CA THR A 138 33.17 -23.27 -33.06
C THR A 138 33.31 -24.48 -34.01
N GLU A 139 32.18 -25.01 -34.50
CA GLU A 139 31.97 -25.84 -35.73
C GLU A 139 32.63 -27.24 -35.80
N ALA A 140 32.09 -28.33 -36.39
CA ALA A 140 30.86 -28.78 -37.09
C ALA A 140 31.04 -30.33 -37.34
N PRO A 141 30.45 -31.01 -38.36
CA PRO A 141 29.05 -31.36 -38.66
C PRO A 141 28.78 -32.90 -38.74
N GLY A 142 27.50 -33.27 -38.88
CA GLY A 142 27.01 -34.60 -39.32
C GLY A 142 26.02 -35.23 -38.33
N THR A 143 24.93 -35.91 -38.67
CA THR A 143 24.40 -36.46 -39.92
C THR A 143 22.91 -36.79 -39.69
N GLY A 144 22.08 -36.51 -40.70
CA GLY A 144 20.92 -37.32 -41.11
C GLY A 144 19.84 -37.68 -40.09
N HIS A 145 18.69 -37.01 -40.17
CA HIS A 145 17.41 -37.71 -40.09
C HIS A 145 16.37 -37.10 -41.04
N GLU A 146 15.88 -38.01 -41.86
CA GLU A 146 14.87 -37.90 -42.90
C GLU A 146 13.48 -37.78 -42.25
N ALA A 147 12.75 -36.69 -42.51
CA ALA A 147 11.32 -36.60 -42.22
C ALA A 147 10.60 -35.74 -43.27
N LYS A 148 9.69 -36.40 -43.97
CA LYS A 148 8.82 -35.89 -45.04
C LYS A 148 8.13 -34.58 -44.66
N ALA A 149 8.36 -33.53 -45.44
CA ALA A 149 7.55 -32.33 -45.45
C ALA A 149 6.39 -32.48 -46.46
N SER A 150 5.17 -32.43 -45.93
CA SER A 150 3.95 -32.23 -46.70
C SER A 150 3.95 -30.82 -47.31
N ALA A 151 3.68 -30.74 -48.62
CA ALA A 151 3.50 -29.49 -49.34
C ALA A 151 2.26 -28.72 -48.82
N LEU A 152 2.48 -27.48 -48.39
CA LEU A 152 1.42 -26.48 -48.22
C LEU A 152 1.40 -25.58 -49.47
N PRO A 153 0.21 -25.22 -50.00
CA PRO A 153 0.09 -24.42 -51.21
C PRO A 153 0.45 -22.94 -51.00
N GLU A 154 1.06 -22.35 -52.03
CA GLU A 154 1.37 -20.92 -52.17
C GLU A 154 0.14 -20.01 -51.92
N PRO A 155 0.30 -18.89 -51.19
CA PRO A 155 -0.70 -17.84 -51.15
C PRO A 155 -0.71 -17.04 -52.47
N PRO A 156 -1.90 -16.63 -52.97
CA PRO A 156 -1.99 -15.86 -54.21
C PRO A 156 -1.37 -14.46 -54.06
N VAL A 157 -0.57 -14.12 -55.08
CA VAL A 157 0.03 -12.82 -55.36
C VAL A 157 -1.03 -11.70 -55.27
N ARG A 158 -0.86 -10.78 -54.32
CA ARG A 158 -1.65 -9.53 -54.27
C ARG A 158 -1.13 -8.54 -55.30
N PRO A 159 -2.00 -7.87 -56.08
CA PRO A 159 -1.58 -6.82 -57.01
C PRO A 159 -1.09 -5.57 -56.25
N ARG A 160 0.05 -5.04 -56.71
CA ARG A 160 0.64 -3.75 -56.32
C ARG A 160 -0.40 -2.63 -56.41
N SER A 161 -0.67 -1.98 -55.28
CA SER A 161 -1.36 -0.70 -55.27
C SER A 161 -0.39 0.41 -55.70
N THR A 162 -0.76 1.11 -56.77
CA THR A 162 -0.10 2.34 -57.25
C THR A 162 -0.28 3.49 -56.25
N PRO A 163 0.74 4.35 -56.05
CA PRO A 163 0.58 5.54 -55.22
C PRO A 163 -0.20 6.65 -55.97
N PRO A 164 -1.03 7.45 -55.28
CA PRO A 164 -1.67 8.61 -55.88
C PRO A 164 -0.67 9.77 -56.10
N PRO A 165 -0.95 10.68 -57.05
CA PRO A 165 -0.02 11.68 -57.53
C PRO A 165 0.17 12.86 -56.58
N ALA A 166 1.39 13.38 -56.57
CA ALA A 166 1.81 14.60 -55.91
C ALA A 166 1.01 15.83 -56.42
N LEU A 167 0.37 16.55 -55.49
CA LEU A 167 -0.21 17.86 -55.75
C LEU A 167 0.72 18.96 -55.21
N ARG A 168 1.35 19.62 -56.19
CA ARG A 168 1.70 21.05 -56.34
C ARG A 168 1.86 21.93 -55.10
N ALA A 169 3.05 22.54 -55.08
CA ALA A 169 3.45 23.75 -54.37
C ALA A 169 2.61 24.99 -54.74
N VAL A 170 2.44 25.87 -53.75
CA VAL A 170 2.00 27.28 -53.88
C VAL A 170 2.88 28.12 -52.92
N PRO A 171 3.26 29.37 -53.27
CA PRO A 171 4.49 30.00 -52.80
C PRO A 171 4.34 30.97 -51.61
N ASP A 172 5.50 31.24 -51.01
CA ASP A 172 5.98 32.38 -50.24
C ASP A 172 5.00 33.48 -49.79
N LYS A 173 5.00 33.74 -48.48
CA LYS A 173 4.98 35.12 -47.95
C LYS A 173 5.94 35.29 -46.78
N LYS A 174 6.94 36.14 -47.03
CA LYS A 174 7.92 36.73 -46.11
C LYS A 174 7.23 37.39 -44.90
N SER A 175 7.77 37.15 -43.72
CA SER A 175 7.88 38.19 -42.69
C SER A 175 9.12 37.98 -41.83
N ALA A 176 9.76 39.11 -41.55
CA ALA A 176 11.12 39.25 -41.11
C ALA A 176 11.32 38.94 -39.62
N ARG A 177 12.55 38.50 -39.35
CA ARG A 177 13.30 38.46 -38.08
C ARG A 177 13.32 39.84 -37.37
N PRO A 178 13.60 39.90 -36.05
CA PRO A 178 15.00 39.86 -35.60
C PRO A 178 15.29 38.87 -34.46
N SER A 179 16.50 38.32 -34.56
CA SER A 179 17.25 37.54 -33.60
C SER A 179 17.78 38.39 -32.44
N VAL A 180 17.82 37.83 -31.23
CA VAL A 180 18.79 38.20 -30.20
C VAL A 180 19.36 36.92 -29.60
N GLN A 181 20.68 36.77 -29.71
CA GLN A 181 21.52 35.84 -28.96
C GLN A 181 22.05 36.55 -27.70
N SER A 182 22.09 35.83 -26.57
CA SER A 182 23.11 35.92 -25.51
C SER A 182 22.77 34.80 -24.51
N GLN A 183 23.61 33.77 -24.32
CA GLN A 183 24.73 33.73 -23.34
C GLN A 183 24.22 34.09 -21.93
N SER A 184 24.39 33.30 -20.88
CA SER A 184 25.52 32.42 -20.51
C SER A 184 25.11 31.49 -19.37
N ASP A 185 25.97 30.50 -19.11
CA ASP A 185 26.05 29.70 -17.89
C ASP A 185 25.78 30.51 -16.61
N GLU A 186 24.99 29.95 -15.70
CA GLU A 186 25.10 30.24 -14.28
C GLU A 186 24.78 28.99 -13.47
N GLU A 187 25.85 28.52 -12.87
CA GLU A 187 26.05 27.41 -11.95
C GLU A 187 25.26 27.65 -10.66
N TYR A 188 24.39 26.71 -10.30
CA TYR A 188 23.66 26.75 -9.03
C TYR A 188 24.51 26.09 -7.94
N GLU A 189 25.33 26.90 -7.26
CA GLU A 189 25.89 26.55 -5.96
C GLU A 189 24.81 26.75 -4.88
N GLY A 190 24.52 25.69 -4.12
CA GLY A 190 23.64 25.75 -2.96
C GLY A 190 24.31 26.45 -1.77
N PRO A 191 23.59 27.27 -0.98
CA PRO A 191 24.20 27.88 0.19
C PRO A 191 24.15 26.93 1.39
N GLY A 192 25.36 26.53 1.80
CA GLY A 192 25.64 25.88 3.09
C GLY A 192 25.26 26.75 4.28
N LEU A 193 24.82 26.06 5.34
CA LEU A 193 24.16 26.59 6.52
C LEU A 193 25.16 26.89 7.67
N PHE A 194 26.25 27.61 7.43
CA PHE A 194 27.06 28.16 8.54
C PHE A 194 27.74 29.47 8.13
N GLN A 195 27.19 30.60 8.58
CA GLN A 195 27.95 31.72 9.17
C GLN A 195 27.01 32.85 9.65
N ARG A 196 27.06 33.14 10.96
CA ARG A 196 26.71 34.44 11.54
C ARG A 196 27.97 35.34 11.46
N PRO A 197 27.86 36.68 11.36
CA PRO A 197 27.68 37.49 12.58
C PRO A 197 26.81 38.77 12.45
N LEU A 198 26.17 39.08 13.59
CA LEU A 198 25.91 40.40 14.21
C LEU A 198 25.38 41.57 13.36
N PHE A 199 24.12 41.98 13.60
CA PHE A 199 23.75 43.38 13.91
C PHE A 199 22.47 43.48 14.78
N ILE A 200 22.71 43.92 16.01
CA ILE A 200 21.95 44.80 16.92
C ILE A 200 20.56 45.29 16.45
N GLY A 201 19.53 45.03 17.27
CA GLY A 201 18.23 45.71 17.20
C GLY A 201 17.26 45.16 18.24
N GLY A 202 17.26 45.74 19.43
CA GLY A 202 16.49 45.25 20.58
C GLY A 202 14.99 45.55 20.53
N VAL A 203 14.20 44.63 21.06
CA VAL A 203 12.99 44.89 21.86
C VAL A 203 12.91 43.80 22.93
N ALA A 204 12.99 44.22 24.19
CA ALA A 204 12.76 43.40 25.35
C ALA A 204 11.24 43.20 25.56
N ALA A 205 10.80 41.97 25.76
CA ALA A 205 9.53 41.68 26.42
C ALA A 205 9.70 40.43 27.30
N VAL A 206 9.65 40.71 28.59
CA VAL A 206 9.75 39.83 29.74
C VAL A 206 8.52 38.92 29.81
N ILE A 207 8.70 37.59 29.85
CA ILE A 207 7.71 36.69 30.44
C ILE A 207 8.43 35.71 31.37
N ALA A 208 8.02 35.77 32.63
CA ALA A 208 8.63 35.15 33.77
C ALA A 208 8.36 33.64 33.86
N VAL A 209 9.40 32.94 34.30
CA VAL A 209 9.41 31.55 34.77
C VAL A 209 8.64 31.46 36.10
N LEU A 210 7.71 30.52 36.22
CA LEU A 210 7.25 29.98 37.49
C LEU A 210 7.67 28.49 37.56
N VAL A 211 8.70 28.25 38.37
CA VAL A 211 9.08 26.93 38.91
C VAL A 211 8.36 26.75 40.25
N VAL A 212 8.23 25.48 40.66
CA VAL A 212 7.82 24.89 41.96
C VAL A 212 6.55 24.07 41.71
N GLY A 213 6.53 22.74 41.78
CA GLY A 213 7.27 21.84 42.63
C GLY A 213 6.24 20.97 43.35
N SER A 214 6.16 19.68 43.04
CA SER A 214 5.40 18.70 43.82
C SER A 214 6.04 17.33 43.66
N LEU A 215 7.03 17.10 44.52
CA LEU A 215 7.68 15.81 44.73
C LEU A 215 7.74 15.65 46.26
N VAL A 216 6.74 14.99 46.86
CA VAL A 216 6.84 14.34 48.18
C VAL A 216 5.88 13.14 48.24
N ALA A 217 6.51 11.96 48.23
CA ALA A 217 6.35 10.81 49.10
C ALA A 217 4.95 10.30 49.53
N LEU A 218 4.71 9.02 49.21
CA LEU A 218 4.15 7.93 50.03
C LEU A 218 4.22 6.68 49.13
N GLY A 219 4.71 5.50 49.52
CA GLY A 219 5.07 4.92 50.80
C GLY A 219 5.13 3.40 50.58
N SER A 220 6.01 2.73 51.33
CA SER A 220 6.52 1.38 51.15
C SER A 220 5.53 0.20 51.29
N GLY A 221 5.94 -0.94 50.72
CA GLY A 221 5.58 -2.31 51.12
C GLY A 221 6.08 -3.28 50.04
N GLY A 222 7.11 -4.13 50.21
CA GLY A 222 7.60 -4.82 51.39
C GLY A 222 7.03 -6.24 51.40
N GLY A 223 7.72 -7.19 50.74
CA GLY A 223 7.29 -8.59 50.68
C GLY A 223 8.37 -9.51 50.15
N ALA A 224 9.15 -10.07 51.07
CA ALA A 224 10.21 -11.06 50.83
C ALA A 224 9.67 -12.42 50.35
N GLY A 225 10.49 -13.15 49.59
CA GLY A 225 10.24 -14.55 49.26
C GLY A 225 11.32 -15.10 48.35
N GLY A 226 12.45 -15.50 48.93
CA GLY A 226 13.52 -16.18 48.20
C GLY A 226 13.19 -17.65 47.92
N SER A 227 13.76 -18.17 46.83
CA SER A 227 14.13 -19.58 46.73
C SER A 227 15.26 -19.73 45.71
N GLU A 228 16.45 -19.99 46.22
CA GLU A 228 17.54 -20.64 45.50
C GLU A 228 17.09 -22.01 44.97
N GLY A 229 17.47 -22.33 43.73
CA GLY A 229 17.34 -23.65 43.13
C GLY A 229 18.53 -23.91 42.21
N LYS A 230 19.51 -24.65 42.74
CA LYS A 230 20.74 -25.13 42.12
C LYS A 230 20.53 -25.95 40.84
N ASN A 231 21.48 -25.77 39.91
CA ASN A 231 22.20 -26.76 39.10
C ASN A 231 21.39 -27.85 38.35
N GLN A 232 21.57 -27.92 37.02
CA GLN A 232 22.37 -29.01 36.42
C GLN A 232 22.59 -28.79 34.91
N ALA A 233 23.83 -29.07 34.52
CA ALA A 233 24.32 -29.20 33.16
C ALA A 233 24.11 -30.61 32.61
N ALA A 234 24.14 -30.71 31.27
CA ALA A 234 24.42 -31.85 30.38
C ALA A 234 23.37 -31.89 29.26
N GLY A 235 23.69 -32.07 27.98
CA GLY A 235 24.96 -32.39 27.34
C GLY A 235 24.78 -32.36 25.83
N SER A 236 25.94 -32.32 25.17
CA SER A 236 26.22 -32.42 23.75
C SER A 236 25.48 -33.54 22.99
N GLY A 237 25.18 -33.29 21.71
CA GLY A 237 24.88 -34.34 20.73
C GLY A 237 24.84 -33.77 19.31
N GLN A 238 25.79 -34.20 18.50
CA GLN A 238 26.24 -33.64 17.23
C GLN A 238 25.58 -34.37 16.04
N GLU A 239 25.50 -33.66 14.91
CA GLU A 239 25.61 -34.13 13.51
C GLU A 239 24.44 -34.79 12.74
N THR A 240 24.16 -34.13 11.61
CA THR A 240 24.01 -34.59 10.22
C THR A 240 23.09 -35.78 9.88
N SER A 241 22.21 -35.59 8.89
CA SER A 241 22.37 -36.19 7.55
C SER A 241 21.07 -36.07 6.72
N SER A 242 21.25 -36.11 5.41
CA SER A 242 20.37 -35.70 4.32
C SER A 242 19.07 -36.52 4.12
N SER A 243 18.09 -35.84 3.50
CA SER A 243 16.88 -36.29 2.78
C SER A 243 17.12 -37.46 1.77
N PRO A 244 16.11 -38.03 1.06
CA PRO A 244 14.67 -37.69 0.98
C PRO A 244 13.71 -38.90 1.06
N MET A 245 12.44 -38.68 1.40
CA MET A 245 11.37 -39.63 1.07
C MET A 245 10.21 -38.97 0.34
N THR A 246 10.02 -39.45 -0.87
CA THR A 246 8.83 -39.34 -1.72
C THR A 246 7.61 -39.89 -0.98
N PHE A 247 6.64 -39.04 -0.63
CA PHE A 247 5.31 -39.48 -0.22
C PHE A 247 4.24 -39.04 -1.21
N ARG A 248 3.61 -40.06 -1.79
CA ARG A 248 2.46 -40.06 -2.67
C ARG A 248 1.19 -39.93 -1.82
N PRO A 249 0.26 -39.00 -2.08
CA PRO A 249 -0.97 -38.93 -1.31
C PRO A 249 -1.95 -40.04 -1.75
N PRO A 250 -2.64 -40.71 -0.80
CA PRO A 250 -3.78 -41.57 -1.12
C PRO A 250 -5.01 -40.71 -1.45
N GLY A 251 -5.74 -41.12 -2.48
CA GLY A 251 -7.02 -40.53 -2.84
C GLY A 251 -8.07 -40.76 -1.75
N TYR A 252 -8.77 -39.69 -1.40
CA TYR A 252 -9.98 -39.74 -0.59
C TYR A 252 -11.16 -39.23 -1.41
N SER A 253 -12.08 -40.14 -1.68
CA SER A 253 -13.43 -39.87 -2.18
C SER A 253 -14.29 -39.26 -1.05
N PRO A 254 -15.16 -38.28 -1.33
CA PRO A 254 -16.13 -37.80 -0.34
C PRO A 254 -17.34 -38.76 -0.25
N PRO A 255 -17.90 -39.00 0.96
CA PRO A 255 -19.18 -39.68 1.10
C PRO A 255 -20.34 -38.71 0.83
N THR A 256 -21.13 -39.04 -0.18
CA THR A 256 -22.47 -38.49 -0.43
C THR A 256 -23.45 -39.02 0.62
N THR A 257 -24.16 -38.15 1.32
CA THR A 257 -25.46 -38.50 1.91
C THR A 257 -26.46 -37.34 1.78
N PRO A 258 -27.72 -37.63 1.39
CA PRO A 258 -28.75 -36.63 1.09
C PRO A 258 -29.66 -36.38 2.29
N TRP A 259 -30.22 -35.17 2.40
CA TRP A 259 -31.37 -34.93 3.27
C TRP A 259 -32.43 -34.02 2.64
N PRO A 260 -33.70 -34.18 3.06
CA PRO A 260 -34.83 -34.23 2.14
C PRO A 260 -35.57 -32.90 1.96
N SER A 261 -36.20 -32.78 0.79
CA SER A 261 -37.26 -31.83 0.49
C SER A 261 -38.44 -31.95 1.45
N VAL A 262 -38.95 -30.83 1.92
CA VAL A 262 -40.34 -30.73 2.38
C VAL A 262 -41.02 -29.59 1.64
N SER A 263 -41.99 -30.01 0.83
CA SER A 263 -42.95 -29.20 0.09
C SER A 263 -44.19 -29.00 0.95
N ALA A 264 -44.69 -27.77 1.06
CA ALA A 264 -46.11 -27.52 1.29
C ALA A 264 -46.46 -26.06 0.93
N SER A 265 -47.15 -25.90 -0.19
CA SER A 265 -48.03 -24.77 -0.48
C SER A 265 -49.38 -25.02 0.24
N PRO A 266 -50.20 -23.99 0.51
CA PRO A 266 -51.34 -23.84 -0.40
C PRO A 266 -51.76 -22.39 -0.71
N SER A 267 -52.26 -22.26 -1.93
CA SER A 267 -53.03 -21.16 -2.54
C SER A 267 -54.45 -21.03 -1.98
N VAL A 268 -54.99 -19.81 -1.83
CA VAL A 268 -56.42 -19.44 -2.08
C VAL A 268 -56.49 -17.91 -2.35
N THR A 269 -56.79 -17.33 -3.54
CA THR A 269 -58.04 -17.18 -4.36
C THR A 269 -58.79 -15.83 -4.18
N LYS A 270 -58.73 -14.98 -5.23
CA LYS A 270 -59.74 -14.10 -5.89
C LYS A 270 -60.50 -12.94 -5.16
N SER A 271 -60.29 -11.71 -5.70
CA SER A 271 -61.26 -10.77 -6.38
C SER A 271 -62.43 -10.10 -5.59
N PRO A 272 -63.15 -9.06 -6.09
CA PRO A 272 -62.79 -7.72 -6.64
C PRO A 272 -63.58 -6.51 -6.00
N SER A 273 -63.29 -5.27 -6.47
CA SER A 273 -63.95 -3.91 -6.39
C SER A 273 -65.50 -3.84 -6.20
N PRO A 274 -66.20 -2.73 -5.77
CA PRO A 274 -65.98 -1.29 -6.09
C PRO A 274 -66.40 -0.18 -5.05
N SER A 275 -66.17 1.11 -5.42
CA SER A 275 -66.69 2.42 -4.89
C SER A 275 -68.23 2.51 -4.72
N PRO A 276 -68.93 3.59 -4.19
CA PRO A 276 -68.57 5.02 -4.05
C PRO A 276 -69.18 5.86 -2.87
N SER A 277 -68.86 7.17 -2.84
CA SER A 277 -69.68 8.35 -2.44
C SER A 277 -70.22 8.54 -1.01
N SER A 278 -69.89 9.67 -0.35
CA SER A 278 -70.76 10.87 -0.34
C SER A 278 -70.46 11.89 0.79
N SER A 279 -70.77 13.13 0.44
CA SER A 279 -70.68 14.44 1.09
C SER A 279 -71.53 14.60 2.37
N LYS A 280 -71.11 15.50 3.29
CA LYS A 280 -71.92 16.54 3.99
C LYS A 280 -71.05 17.25 5.05
N THR A 281 -70.74 18.55 4.91
CA THR A 281 -71.48 19.77 5.31
C THR A 281 -71.08 20.31 6.70
N LYS A 282 -70.59 21.55 6.68
CA LYS A 282 -70.29 22.56 7.73
C LYS A 282 -71.36 22.67 8.84
N PRO A 283 -71.04 23.22 10.05
CA PRO A 283 -71.11 24.68 10.26
C PRO A 283 -70.03 25.27 11.19
N ALA A 284 -70.13 26.57 11.47
CA ALA A 284 -69.05 27.53 11.67
C ALA A 284 -68.93 28.18 13.07
N SER A 285 -67.71 28.68 13.37
CA SER A 285 -67.31 29.84 14.22
C SER A 285 -67.49 29.73 15.75
N PRO A 286 -66.57 30.31 16.58
CA PRO A 286 -66.13 31.71 16.51
C PRO A 286 -64.62 32.01 16.67
N LYS A 287 -64.26 33.21 16.17
CA LYS A 287 -62.95 33.91 16.24
C LYS A 287 -62.41 34.09 17.67
N PRO A 288 -61.10 33.87 17.87
CA PRO A 288 -60.29 34.60 18.84
C PRO A 288 -59.43 35.69 18.16
N LYS A 289 -59.18 36.75 18.92
CA LYS A 289 -58.47 38.00 18.58
C LYS A 289 -57.02 37.78 18.07
N PRO A 290 -56.43 38.77 17.35
CA PRO A 290 -55.08 38.66 16.81
C PRO A 290 -54.04 38.63 17.93
N LYS A 291 -53.25 37.56 17.98
CA LYS A 291 -52.02 37.48 18.77
C LYS A 291 -50.89 38.17 17.96
N PRO A 292 -50.03 39.01 18.58
CA PRO A 292 -48.91 39.65 17.89
C PRO A 292 -48.04 38.62 17.18
N ALA A 293 -47.60 38.95 15.96
CA ALA A 293 -46.76 38.11 15.12
C ALA A 293 -45.49 37.71 15.87
N GLU A 294 -45.40 36.42 16.17
CA GLU A 294 -44.17 35.76 16.59
C GLU A 294 -43.25 35.69 15.35
N PRO A 295 -41.98 36.12 15.46
CA PRO A 295 -41.07 36.12 14.33
C PRO A 295 -40.94 34.71 13.77
N GLU A 296 -41.13 34.62 12.45
CA GLU A 296 -41.01 33.40 11.67
C GLU A 296 -39.67 32.72 12.01
N PRO A 297 -39.65 31.44 12.43
CA PRO A 297 -38.41 30.76 12.72
C PRO A 297 -37.58 30.70 11.43
N GLU A 298 -36.41 31.33 11.45
CA GLU A 298 -35.46 31.29 10.34
C GLU A 298 -35.31 29.85 9.86
N PRO A 299 -35.37 29.61 8.53
CA PRO A 299 -35.23 28.27 8.00
C PRO A 299 -33.89 27.71 8.42
N LYS A 300 -33.93 26.71 9.32
CA LYS A 300 -32.74 25.96 9.74
C LYS A 300 -31.96 25.58 8.48
N PRO A 301 -30.66 25.94 8.38
CA PRO A 301 -29.87 25.61 7.21
C PRO A 301 -29.90 24.10 7.03
N LYS A 302 -30.44 23.65 5.88
CA LYS A 302 -30.37 22.25 5.48
C LYS A 302 -28.89 21.84 5.52
N PRO A 303 -28.51 20.76 6.22
CA PRO A 303 -27.12 20.32 6.23
C PRO A 303 -26.68 20.10 4.79
N ARG A 304 -25.74 20.94 4.34
CA ARG A 304 -25.12 20.86 3.02
C ARG A 304 -24.40 19.52 2.99
N ALA A 305 -24.87 18.57 2.19
CA ALA A 305 -24.15 17.34 1.94
C ALA A 305 -22.82 17.70 1.26
N THR A 306 -21.76 17.84 2.04
CA THR A 306 -20.43 18.29 1.63
C THR A 306 -19.53 17.16 1.13
N GLY A 307 -20.07 15.94 0.97
CA GLY A 307 -19.33 14.84 0.36
C GLY A 307 -19.23 15.01 -1.17
N PRO A 308 -18.12 14.57 -1.80
CA PRO A 308 -18.09 14.39 -3.24
C PRO A 308 -19.25 13.49 -3.66
N SER A 309 -20.16 14.00 -4.49
CA SER A 309 -21.24 13.16 -5.03
C SER A 309 -20.65 12.26 -6.12
N PHE A 310 -20.18 11.08 -5.72
CA PHE A 310 -19.79 10.05 -6.69
C PHE A 310 -21.01 9.69 -7.56
N PRO A 311 -20.79 9.39 -8.85
CA PRO A 311 -21.87 8.97 -9.73
C PRO A 311 -22.62 7.77 -9.14
N THR A 312 -23.95 7.90 -9.07
CA THR A 312 -24.84 6.79 -8.72
C THR A 312 -25.11 5.96 -9.96
N GLY A 313 -24.88 4.65 -9.89
CA GLY A 313 -25.11 3.70 -10.98
C GLY A 313 -23.81 3.13 -11.57
N PRO A 314 -23.91 2.37 -12.67
CA PRO A 314 -22.75 1.86 -13.41
C PRO A 314 -21.85 2.98 -13.95
N VAL A 315 -20.55 2.76 -13.86
CA VAL A 315 -19.53 3.64 -14.40
C VAL A 315 -18.43 2.85 -15.09
N LEU A 316 -17.77 3.50 -16.04
CA LEU A 316 -16.43 3.12 -16.48
C LEU A 316 -15.41 3.79 -15.55
N ILE A 317 -14.43 3.02 -15.09
CA ILE A 317 -13.27 3.53 -14.37
C ILE A 317 -12.17 3.70 -15.41
N LYS A 318 -11.98 4.94 -15.88
CA LYS A 318 -11.09 5.26 -17.00
C LYS A 318 -9.78 5.85 -16.51
N ASN A 319 -8.67 5.27 -16.95
CA ASN A 319 -7.34 5.77 -16.70
C ASN A 319 -7.08 7.08 -17.47
N GLU A 320 -6.54 8.10 -16.80
CA GLU A 320 -6.27 9.40 -17.42
C GLU A 320 -5.09 9.34 -18.40
N LYS A 321 -4.00 8.66 -18.02
CA LYS A 321 -2.75 8.62 -18.80
C LYS A 321 -2.93 7.86 -20.11
N PHE A 322 -3.58 6.70 -20.07
CA PHE A 322 -3.69 5.81 -21.23
C PHE A 322 -5.06 5.81 -21.92
N GLY A 323 -6.07 6.39 -21.26
CA GLY A 323 -7.44 6.41 -21.78
C GLY A 323 -8.10 5.02 -21.86
N THR A 324 -7.54 4.03 -21.16
CA THR A 324 -8.06 2.65 -21.04
C THR A 324 -9.03 2.55 -19.86
N CYS A 325 -9.87 1.51 -19.84
CA CYS A 325 -10.84 1.28 -18.78
C CYS A 325 -10.50 0.02 -17.98
N VAL A 326 -10.85 0.01 -16.69
CA VAL A 326 -10.79 -1.20 -15.85
C VAL A 326 -11.72 -2.25 -16.43
N ASP A 327 -11.18 -3.42 -16.71
CA ASP A 327 -11.81 -4.48 -17.50
C ASP A 327 -11.46 -5.88 -16.98
N LEU A 328 -12.25 -6.87 -17.36
CA LEU A 328 -11.95 -8.28 -17.17
C LEU A 328 -11.57 -8.91 -18.52
N PRO A 329 -10.79 -10.00 -18.53
CA PRO A 329 -10.49 -10.72 -19.76
C PRO A 329 -11.74 -11.22 -20.49
N GLY A 330 -11.93 -10.77 -21.74
CA GLY A 330 -13.10 -11.11 -22.56
C GLY A 330 -14.29 -10.19 -22.27
N ARG A 331 -15.50 -10.54 -22.72
CA ARG A 331 -16.73 -9.72 -22.55
C ARG A 331 -17.75 -10.31 -21.57
N GLY A 332 -17.47 -11.51 -21.08
CA GLY A 332 -18.36 -12.30 -20.24
C GLY A 332 -18.16 -12.01 -18.76
N GLU A 333 -18.72 -12.86 -17.91
CA GLU A 333 -18.38 -12.86 -16.49
C GLU A 333 -16.90 -13.15 -16.27
N GLY A 334 -16.34 -12.57 -15.21
CA GLY A 334 -14.99 -12.87 -14.77
C GLY A 334 -14.86 -14.27 -14.17
N LYS A 335 -13.66 -14.56 -13.69
CA LYS A 335 -13.40 -15.73 -12.84
C LYS A 335 -13.18 -15.25 -11.42
N GLN A 336 -13.50 -16.09 -10.45
CA GLN A 336 -13.08 -15.84 -9.07
C GLN A 336 -11.55 -15.85 -9.00
N HIS A 337 -10.97 -14.84 -8.35
CA HIS A 337 -9.54 -14.49 -8.42
C HIS A 337 -9.02 -14.25 -9.84
N GLY A 338 -9.94 -13.98 -10.77
CA GLY A 338 -9.60 -13.62 -12.14
C GLY A 338 -8.85 -12.29 -12.14
N ARG A 339 -7.90 -12.19 -13.06
CA ARG A 339 -7.16 -10.95 -13.31
C ARG A 339 -8.13 -9.83 -13.69
N VAL A 340 -7.90 -8.65 -13.14
CA VAL A 340 -8.43 -7.38 -13.68
C VAL A 340 -7.33 -6.72 -14.50
N GLN A 341 -7.72 -6.10 -15.60
CA GLN A 341 -6.81 -5.51 -16.59
C GLN A 341 -7.30 -4.15 -17.06
N ASP A 342 -6.45 -3.43 -17.78
CA ASP A 342 -6.88 -2.26 -18.55
C ASP A 342 -7.34 -2.69 -19.94
N ALA A 343 -8.28 -2.01 -20.57
CA ALA A 343 -8.69 -2.34 -21.94
C ALA A 343 -9.12 -1.14 -22.78
N ARG A 344 -9.13 -1.35 -24.10
CA ARG A 344 -9.73 -0.47 -25.11
C ARG A 344 -10.48 -1.30 -26.16
N PRO A 345 -11.55 -0.75 -26.76
CA PRO A 345 -12.18 0.52 -26.41
C PRO A 345 -12.88 0.45 -25.05
N CYS A 346 -13.08 1.62 -24.44
CA CYS A 346 -13.96 1.77 -23.28
C CYS A 346 -15.42 1.60 -23.74
N ASP A 347 -16.07 0.49 -23.38
CA ASP A 347 -17.44 0.16 -23.80
C ASP A 347 -18.46 0.43 -22.66
N PRO A 348 -19.30 1.47 -22.78
CA PRO A 348 -20.30 1.80 -21.77
C PRO A 348 -21.53 0.88 -21.80
N THR A 349 -21.62 -0.04 -22.75
CA THR A 349 -22.79 -0.94 -22.89
C THR A 349 -22.67 -2.17 -22.00
N SER A 350 -23.80 -2.82 -21.71
CA SER A 350 -23.81 -4.07 -20.93
C SER A 350 -23.31 -5.28 -21.74
N ALA A 351 -22.95 -5.09 -23.01
CA ALA A 351 -22.38 -6.15 -23.84
C ALA A 351 -20.99 -6.55 -23.35
N ASP A 352 -20.22 -5.60 -22.83
CA ASP A 352 -18.91 -5.82 -22.22
C ASP A 352 -19.00 -6.01 -20.69
N ASN A 353 -17.86 -6.14 -20.03
CA ASN A 353 -17.71 -6.32 -18.57
C ASN A 353 -16.87 -5.21 -17.92
N GLN A 354 -16.78 -4.04 -18.58
CA GLN A 354 -16.05 -2.86 -18.13
C GLN A 354 -16.84 -1.93 -17.18
N GLN A 355 -18.08 -2.30 -16.84
CA GLN A 355 -18.93 -1.48 -15.98
C GLN A 355 -18.79 -1.88 -14.52
N TRP A 356 -18.63 -0.87 -13.66
CA TRP A 356 -18.44 -1.03 -12.23
C TRP A 356 -19.45 -0.17 -11.46
N THR A 357 -19.82 -0.61 -10.27
CA THR A 357 -20.64 0.15 -9.32
C THR A 357 -19.81 0.49 -8.09
N LEU A 358 -19.90 1.75 -7.65
CA LEU A 358 -19.19 2.24 -6.48
C LEU A 358 -20.15 2.21 -5.28
N LYS A 359 -20.14 1.10 -4.52
CA LYS A 359 -21.04 0.93 -3.38
C LYS A 359 -20.36 1.38 -2.10
N ARG A 360 -20.79 2.52 -1.55
CA ARG A 360 -20.34 2.96 -0.22
C ARG A 360 -20.74 1.94 0.84
N THR A 361 -19.77 1.49 1.64
CA THR A 361 -19.97 0.52 2.71
C THR A 361 -19.73 1.12 4.08
N HIS A 362 -18.73 2.00 4.23
CA HIS A 362 -18.41 2.62 5.52
C HIS A 362 -18.22 4.12 5.36
N LYS A 363 -19.08 4.91 6.00
CA LYS A 363 -19.00 6.37 5.94
C LYS A 363 -17.94 6.90 6.91
N GLY A 364 -16.99 7.68 6.41
CA GLY A 364 -15.97 8.34 7.23
C GLY A 364 -15.01 7.41 7.98
N ARG A 365 -14.85 6.16 7.51
CA ARG A 365 -14.00 5.14 8.17
C ARG A 365 -12.67 4.90 7.47
N GLY A 366 -12.45 5.51 6.31
CA GLY A 366 -11.17 5.47 5.61
C GLY A 366 -10.20 6.55 6.10
N THR A 367 -8.98 6.52 5.56
CA THR A 367 -7.94 7.53 5.86
C THR A 367 -8.45 8.96 5.66
N GLY A 368 -8.09 9.85 6.59
CA GLY A 368 -8.52 11.25 6.53
C GLY A 368 -10.04 11.43 6.65
N GLY A 369 -10.76 10.43 7.19
CA GLY A 369 -12.23 10.45 7.26
C GLY A 369 -12.91 10.22 5.92
N ALA A 370 -12.24 9.54 4.98
CA ALA A 370 -12.82 9.18 3.69
C ALA A 370 -13.94 8.14 3.83
N ASP A 371 -14.89 8.16 2.89
CA ASP A 371 -15.86 7.07 2.72
C ASP A 371 -15.16 5.87 2.06
N LEU A 372 -15.46 4.65 2.52
CA LEU A 372 -14.98 3.39 1.94
C LEU A 372 -16.04 2.78 1.03
N TYR A 373 -15.58 2.18 -0.06
CA TYR A 373 -16.39 1.65 -1.14
C TYR A 373 -15.95 0.24 -1.51
N LEU A 374 -16.93 -0.58 -1.88
CA LEU A 374 -16.70 -1.73 -2.74
C LEU A 374 -16.83 -1.26 -4.19
N ILE A 375 -15.89 -1.68 -5.03
CA ILE A 375 -15.92 -1.48 -6.48
C ILE A 375 -16.40 -2.79 -7.09
N ARG A 376 -17.65 -2.85 -7.50
CA ARG A 376 -18.32 -4.10 -7.90
C ARG A 376 -18.58 -4.16 -9.39
N ASN A 377 -18.09 -5.19 -10.07
CA ASN A 377 -18.35 -5.41 -11.48
C ASN A 377 -19.84 -5.66 -11.71
N VAL A 378 -20.39 -5.02 -12.74
CA VAL A 378 -21.82 -5.11 -13.06
C VAL A 378 -22.18 -6.45 -13.70
N LYS A 379 -21.24 -7.07 -14.43
CA LYS A 379 -21.48 -8.28 -15.21
C LYS A 379 -21.64 -9.51 -14.34
N ASP A 380 -20.75 -9.70 -13.36
CA ASP A 380 -20.73 -10.89 -12.52
C ASP A 380 -20.99 -10.60 -11.02
N GLY A 381 -21.06 -9.33 -10.64
CA GLY A 381 -21.33 -8.91 -9.28
C GLY A 381 -20.20 -9.18 -8.29
N ARG A 382 -18.97 -9.45 -8.75
CA ARG A 382 -17.77 -9.58 -7.91
C ARG A 382 -17.14 -8.22 -7.64
N CYS A 383 -16.27 -8.16 -6.62
CA CYS A 383 -15.63 -6.93 -6.18
C CYS A 383 -14.15 -6.93 -6.54
N LEU A 384 -13.64 -5.73 -6.84
CA LEU A 384 -12.22 -5.45 -7.01
C LEU A 384 -11.48 -5.74 -5.71
N ASP A 385 -10.52 -6.66 -5.78
CA ASP A 385 -9.98 -7.38 -4.62
C ASP A 385 -8.47 -7.60 -4.78
N LEU A 386 -7.77 -7.76 -3.66
CA LEU A 386 -6.38 -8.18 -3.63
C LEU A 386 -6.32 -9.59 -3.06
N TYR A 387 -5.53 -10.47 -3.66
CA TYR A 387 -5.48 -11.85 -3.21
C TYR A 387 -5.07 -11.97 -1.74
N GLY A 388 -5.90 -12.65 -0.95
CA GLY A 388 -5.69 -12.85 0.48
C GLY A 388 -6.60 -11.95 1.33
N GLU A 389 -6.40 -11.97 2.64
CA GLU A 389 -7.04 -11.03 3.57
C GLU A 389 -5.96 -10.11 4.15
N GLY A 390 -6.33 -8.90 4.56
CA GLY A 390 -5.40 -7.93 5.14
C GLY A 390 -4.48 -7.22 4.13
N PRO A 391 -3.50 -6.43 4.62
CA PRO A 391 -2.64 -5.60 3.78
C PRO A 391 -1.89 -6.45 2.74
N ALA A 392 -1.72 -5.90 1.54
CA ALA A 392 -0.93 -6.51 0.48
C ALA A 392 0.29 -5.66 0.13
N PRO A 393 1.42 -6.28 -0.28
CA PRO A 393 2.64 -5.56 -0.64
C PRO A 393 2.51 -4.81 -1.98
N VAL A 394 3.48 -3.94 -2.25
CA VAL A 394 3.62 -3.21 -3.53
C VAL A 394 3.59 -4.18 -4.71
N SER A 395 3.00 -3.77 -5.82
CA SER A 395 2.83 -4.57 -7.04
C SER A 395 1.93 -5.81 -6.89
N THR A 396 1.18 -5.93 -5.79
CA THR A 396 0.18 -7.00 -5.68
C THR A 396 -0.86 -6.85 -6.77
N ARG A 397 -1.15 -7.95 -7.47
CA ARG A 397 -2.14 -7.99 -8.54
C ARG A 397 -3.54 -7.80 -8.00
N VAL A 398 -4.31 -6.98 -8.71
CA VAL A 398 -5.73 -6.77 -8.47
C VAL A 398 -6.53 -7.80 -9.27
N GLY A 399 -7.45 -8.44 -8.57
CA GLY A 399 -8.36 -9.44 -9.12
C GLY A 399 -9.81 -9.14 -8.76
N GLU A 400 -10.66 -10.14 -9.00
CA GLU A 400 -12.05 -10.12 -8.54
C GLU A 400 -12.35 -11.21 -7.53
N TYR A 401 -13.12 -10.88 -6.49
CA TYR A 401 -13.57 -11.85 -5.52
C TYR A 401 -14.99 -11.59 -5.01
N THR A 402 -15.49 -12.50 -4.18
CA THR A 402 -16.78 -12.33 -3.52
C THR A 402 -16.74 -11.13 -2.60
N CYS A 403 -17.68 -10.20 -2.77
CA CYS A 403 -17.75 -8.97 -2.01
C CYS A 403 -17.97 -9.19 -0.49
N LYS A 404 -16.95 -8.88 0.31
CA LYS A 404 -16.94 -8.75 1.78
C LYS A 404 -16.69 -7.28 2.20
N ALA A 405 -17.71 -6.66 2.79
CA ALA A 405 -17.62 -5.27 3.23
C ALA A 405 -17.02 -5.12 4.65
N THR A 406 -15.96 -5.85 5.00
CA THR A 406 -15.36 -5.79 6.35
C THR A 406 -14.14 -4.88 6.36
N LEU A 407 -13.89 -4.19 7.48
CA LEU A 407 -12.74 -3.29 7.62
C LEU A 407 -11.40 -4.02 7.69
N ALA A 408 -11.41 -5.33 7.93
CA ALA A 408 -10.21 -6.18 7.94
C ALA A 408 -9.87 -6.76 6.56
N ASP A 409 -10.69 -6.48 5.54
CA ASP A 409 -10.52 -7.01 4.19
C ASP A 409 -9.95 -5.95 3.27
N ASN A 410 -9.15 -6.38 2.29
CA ASN A 410 -8.41 -5.54 1.37
C ASN A 410 -9.19 -5.19 0.09
N MET A 411 -10.49 -5.49 0.04
CA MET A 411 -11.35 -5.05 -1.05
C MET A 411 -12.04 -3.70 -0.82
N LEU A 412 -11.71 -3.01 0.27
CA LEU A 412 -12.23 -1.66 0.54
C LEU A 412 -11.33 -0.60 -0.08
N TRP A 413 -11.94 0.25 -0.91
CA TRP A 413 -11.27 1.32 -1.64
C TRP A 413 -11.82 2.68 -1.24
N TRP A 414 -10.99 3.71 -1.30
CA TRP A 414 -11.42 5.10 -1.19
C TRP A 414 -10.85 5.95 -2.31
N PHE A 415 -11.47 7.12 -2.51
CA PHE A 415 -11.21 7.95 -3.67
C PHE A 415 -10.64 9.30 -3.23
N HIS A 416 -9.37 9.52 -3.48
CA HIS A 416 -8.70 10.79 -3.17
C HIS A 416 -8.77 11.71 -4.39
N LYS A 417 -9.62 12.74 -4.33
CA LYS A 417 -9.80 13.70 -5.42
C LYS A 417 -8.53 14.53 -5.65
N ARG A 418 -8.09 14.62 -6.91
CA ARG A 418 -6.93 15.42 -7.33
C ARG A 418 -7.35 16.81 -7.83
N PRO A 419 -6.45 17.81 -7.87
CA PRO A 419 -6.77 19.18 -8.32
C PRO A 419 -7.31 19.27 -9.75
N ASN A 420 -6.89 18.38 -10.64
CA ASN A 420 -7.36 18.31 -12.03
C ASN A 420 -8.71 17.57 -12.20
N GLY A 421 -9.34 17.15 -11.10
CA GLY A 421 -10.64 16.50 -11.09
C GLY A 421 -10.61 14.98 -11.31
N THR A 422 -9.44 14.36 -11.44
CA THR A 422 -9.27 12.90 -11.37
C THR A 422 -9.28 12.43 -9.91
N TYR A 423 -9.13 11.13 -9.72
CA TYR A 423 -9.02 10.49 -8.41
C TYR A 423 -7.85 9.53 -8.41
N TRP A 424 -7.13 9.49 -7.29
CA TRP A 424 -6.45 8.27 -6.91
C TRP A 424 -7.48 7.31 -6.32
N VAL A 425 -7.45 6.05 -6.76
CA VAL A 425 -8.24 4.96 -6.20
C VAL A 425 -7.34 4.19 -5.24
N ARG A 426 -7.54 4.37 -3.93
CA ARG A 426 -6.60 3.93 -2.90
C ARG A 426 -7.15 2.73 -2.13
N ASN A 427 -6.29 1.75 -1.87
CA ASN A 427 -6.63 0.57 -1.11
C ASN A 427 -6.51 0.85 0.40
N GLN A 428 -7.59 0.65 1.15
CA GLN A 428 -7.62 1.00 2.58
C GLN A 428 -6.66 0.15 3.42
N MET A 429 -6.54 -1.15 3.13
CA MET A 429 -5.74 -2.05 3.97
C MET A 429 -4.26 -2.02 3.59
N SER A 430 -3.95 -1.82 2.32
CA SER A 430 -2.58 -1.87 1.83
C SER A 430 -1.88 -0.49 1.87
N GLY A 431 -1.92 0.17 3.04
CA GLY A 431 -1.22 1.44 3.27
C GLY A 431 -1.63 2.59 2.34
N ASP A 432 -2.89 2.62 1.90
CA ASP A 432 -3.41 3.62 0.95
C ASP A 432 -2.67 3.67 -0.39
N MET A 433 -2.07 2.55 -0.81
CA MET A 433 -1.53 2.42 -2.17
C MET A 433 -2.59 2.59 -3.25
N CYS A 434 -2.18 3.11 -4.40
CA CYS A 434 -3.02 3.46 -5.53
C CYS A 434 -3.22 2.29 -6.48
N LEU A 435 -4.40 2.20 -7.09
CA LEU A 435 -4.65 1.37 -8.26
C LEU A 435 -3.76 1.83 -9.41
N ASP A 436 -3.02 0.87 -9.95
CA ASP A 436 -1.93 1.04 -10.91
C ASP A 436 -2.14 0.11 -12.11
N ILE A 437 -1.66 0.50 -13.29
CA ILE A 437 -1.60 -0.41 -14.45
C ILE A 437 -0.16 -0.92 -14.56
N SER A 438 0.01 -2.23 -14.35
CA SER A 438 1.29 -2.94 -14.46
C SER A 438 1.81 -3.00 -15.91
N ARG A 439 2.24 -1.86 -16.46
CA ARG A 439 3.00 -1.74 -17.71
C ARG A 439 3.89 -0.51 -17.72
N HIS A 440 4.98 -0.60 -18.46
CA HIS A 440 5.81 0.57 -18.73
C HIS A 440 5.17 1.49 -19.78
N GLU A 441 5.46 2.79 -19.73
CA GLU A 441 4.89 3.79 -20.67
C GLU A 441 5.13 3.47 -22.15
N LYS A 442 6.23 2.76 -22.45
CA LYS A 442 6.60 2.37 -23.82
C LYS A 442 5.78 1.19 -24.34
N GLU A 443 5.09 0.47 -23.47
CA GLU A 443 4.27 -0.70 -23.83
C GLU A 443 2.92 -0.25 -24.36
N LYS A 444 2.65 -0.61 -25.62
CA LYS A 444 1.46 -0.14 -26.35
C LYS A 444 0.23 -1.06 -26.33
N PRO A 445 0.26 -2.37 -26.00
CA PRO A 445 -1.00 -3.09 -25.93
C PRO A 445 -1.75 -2.73 -24.64
N ALA A 446 -3.05 -2.48 -24.79
CA ALA A 446 -3.98 -2.60 -23.68
C ALA A 446 -4.00 -4.07 -23.19
N ASN A 447 -4.74 -4.34 -22.12
CA ASN A 447 -4.79 -5.64 -21.44
C ASN A 447 -3.55 -5.89 -20.56
N ALA A 448 -2.95 -4.83 -20.02
CA ALA A 448 -2.00 -4.90 -18.91
C ALA A 448 -2.75 -5.15 -17.59
N GLY A 449 -2.08 -5.77 -16.62
CA GLY A 449 -2.74 -6.17 -15.38
C GLY A 449 -2.89 -4.96 -14.48
N LEU A 450 -3.89 -4.96 -13.60
CA LEU A 450 -3.93 -3.97 -12.54
C LEU A 450 -3.19 -4.45 -11.31
N THR A 451 -2.55 -3.52 -10.64
CA THR A 451 -1.73 -3.69 -9.45
C THR A 451 -2.05 -2.61 -8.44
N ILE A 452 -1.45 -2.70 -7.25
CA ILE A 452 -1.35 -1.56 -6.33
C ILE A 452 0.08 -1.05 -6.27
N TYR A 453 0.24 0.26 -6.20
CA TYR A 453 1.56 0.90 -6.16
C TYR A 453 1.52 2.19 -5.34
N PRO A 454 2.65 2.65 -4.78
CA PRO A 454 2.79 3.98 -4.21
C PRO A 454 2.27 5.08 -5.13
N CYS A 455 1.51 6.02 -4.56
CA CYS A 455 0.74 6.99 -5.33
C CYS A 455 1.59 8.14 -5.88
N ASP A 456 1.96 8.13 -7.16
CA ASP A 456 2.55 9.29 -7.87
C ASP A 456 1.55 9.94 -8.86
N ASP A 457 1.44 11.28 -8.86
CA ASP A 457 0.64 12.06 -9.82
C ASP A 457 1.22 12.03 -11.25
N ARG A 458 2.52 11.74 -11.39
CA ARG A 458 3.21 11.61 -12.68
C ARG A 458 3.00 10.24 -13.31
N ASP A 459 2.50 9.28 -12.53
CA ASP A 459 2.21 7.95 -13.03
C ASP A 459 0.76 7.81 -13.54
N ASP A 460 0.34 6.59 -13.83
CA ASP A 460 -0.98 6.28 -14.32
C ASP A 460 -2.06 6.19 -13.23
N HIS A 461 -1.75 6.53 -11.98
CA HIS A 461 -2.67 6.39 -10.84
C HIS A 461 -3.89 7.32 -10.84
N GLN A 462 -4.06 8.14 -11.89
CA GLN A 462 -5.15 9.09 -12.01
C GLN A 462 -6.31 8.51 -12.81
N TRP A 463 -7.47 8.41 -12.17
CA TRP A 463 -8.66 7.76 -12.71
C TRP A 463 -9.85 8.74 -12.78
N ARG A 464 -10.71 8.57 -13.80
CA ARG A 464 -11.99 9.24 -13.94
C ARG A 464 -13.13 8.23 -13.88
N PHE A 465 -14.23 8.62 -13.24
CA PHE A 465 -15.47 7.86 -13.28
C PHE A 465 -16.39 8.44 -14.36
N VAL A 466 -16.58 7.70 -15.44
CA VAL A 466 -17.45 8.09 -16.57
C VAL A 466 -18.76 7.33 -16.44
N LYS A 467 -19.90 8.03 -16.46
CA LYS A 467 -21.20 7.36 -16.44
C LYS A 467 -21.36 6.50 -17.70
N SER A 468 -21.77 5.25 -17.48
CA SER A 468 -22.10 4.29 -18.54
C SER A 468 -23.49 4.53 -19.10
#